data_AF-A0A928WD96-F1
#
_entry.id   AF-A0A928WD96-F1
#
_cell.length_a   1.000
_cell.length_b   1.000
_cell.length_c   1.000
_cell.angle_alpha   90.00
_cell.angle_beta   90.00
_cell.angle_gamma   90.00
#
_symmetry.space_group_name_H-M   'P 1'
#
loop_
_entity.id
_entity.type
_entity.pdbx_description
1 polymer ?
#
loop_
_entity_poly.entity_id
_entity_poly.type
_entity_poly.pdbx_seq_one_letter_code
_entity_poly.pdbx_strand_id
1 'polypeptide(L)'
;MDDRQLAIKRQEGQLARSDRNEIEPLSRLVVRDGLLLNAERWQQAHQYHRQRQNLHYQSLHRGGIVFGLGVKAIAPPNRVPAQYRQEKRWLRIQPGMAIDNYGNPIIVTEAIDLRLTAYPQSAMVYLVIRYVDPDNLELVRETAGATQTITELAESRI
;
A
#
# COMPACT_ATOMS: atom_id res chain seq x y z
N MET A 1 6.05 9.15 27.97
CA MET A 1 5.45 9.93 26.87
C MET A 1 4.38 9.02 26.28
N ASP A 2 3.11 9.41 26.39
CA ASP A 2 1.95 8.51 26.25
C ASP A 2 1.68 8.11 24.79
N ASP A 3 1.58 6.80 24.52
CA ASP A 3 1.34 6.20 23.19
C ASP A 3 0.07 6.74 22.52
N ARG A 4 -0.90 7.19 23.32
CA ARG A 4 -2.11 7.87 22.80
C ARG A 4 -1.79 9.21 22.14
N GLN A 5 -0.80 9.94 22.63
CA GLN A 5 -0.38 11.21 22.03
C GLN A 5 0.40 11.02 20.72
N LEU A 6 1.11 9.90 20.58
CA LEU A 6 1.81 9.55 19.34
C LEU A 6 0.82 9.16 18.23
N ALA A 7 -0.27 8.45 18.58
CA ALA A 7 -1.33 8.06 17.66
C ALA A 7 -2.17 9.26 17.19
N ILE A 8 -2.48 10.21 18.09
CA ILE A 8 -3.24 11.42 17.75
C ILE A 8 -2.43 12.33 16.80
N LYS A 9 -1.12 12.54 17.04
CA LYS A 9 -0.26 13.28 16.09
C LYS A 9 -0.13 12.61 14.73
N ARG A 10 -0.16 11.27 14.67
CA ARG A 10 -0.12 10.52 13.39
C ARG A 10 -1.43 10.63 12.61
N GLN A 11 -2.58 10.62 13.29
CA GLN A 11 -3.88 10.86 12.65
C GLN A 11 -4.01 12.31 12.14
N GLU A 12 -3.51 13.30 12.87
CA GLU A 12 -3.49 14.70 12.42
C GLU A 12 -2.62 14.90 11.16
N GLY A 13 -1.48 14.20 11.06
CA GLY A 13 -0.63 14.23 9.86
C GLY A 13 -1.28 13.61 8.61
N GLN A 14 -2.28 12.75 8.79
CA GLN A 14 -2.98 12.06 7.70
C GLN A 14 -4.28 12.78 7.29
N LEU A 15 -4.97 13.45 8.23
CA LEU A 15 -6.09 14.34 7.93
C LEU A 15 -5.64 15.70 7.35
N ALA A 16 -4.44 16.20 7.67
CA ALA A 16 -3.97 17.50 7.16
C ALA A 16 -3.68 17.55 5.64
N ARG A 17 -3.69 16.41 4.94
CA ARG A 17 -3.44 16.33 3.50
C ARG A 17 -4.69 16.49 2.63
N SER A 18 -5.89 16.56 3.22
CA SER A 18 -7.13 16.59 2.44
C SER A 18 -7.57 17.97 1.94
N ASP A 19 -6.99 19.08 2.45
CA ASP A 19 -7.51 20.44 2.17
C ASP A 19 -6.47 21.52 1.81
N ARG A 20 -5.20 21.17 1.61
CA ARG A 20 -4.18 22.18 1.24
C ARG A 20 -4.04 22.27 -0.28
N ASN A 21 -4.73 23.24 -0.86
CA ASN A 21 -4.50 23.71 -2.23
C ASN A 21 -3.23 24.60 -2.34
N GLU A 22 -2.30 24.47 -1.38
CA GLU A 22 -1.04 25.21 -1.32
C GLU A 22 0.12 24.28 -1.68
N ILE A 23 0.96 24.70 -2.63
CA ILE A 23 2.18 23.99 -3.00
C ILE A 23 3.19 24.17 -1.85
N GLU A 24 3.37 23.15 -1.00
CA GLU A 24 4.39 23.19 0.05
C GLU A 24 5.80 23.15 -0.56
N PRO A 25 6.70 24.09 -0.20
CA PRO A 25 8.09 24.06 -0.66
C PRO A 25 8.81 22.78 -0.21
N LEU A 26 9.56 22.18 -1.13
CA LEU A 26 10.35 20.98 -0.83
C LEU A 26 11.57 21.32 0.04
N SER A 27 11.73 20.61 1.16
CA SER A 27 12.88 20.78 2.07
C SER A 27 14.02 19.83 1.68
N ARG A 28 15.10 20.38 1.08
CA ARG A 28 16.29 19.60 0.72
C ARG A 28 17.33 19.64 1.85
N LEU A 29 17.85 18.48 2.25
CA LEU A 29 19.00 18.39 3.14
C LEU A 29 20.27 18.97 2.47
N VAL A 30 20.91 19.95 3.11
CA VAL A 30 22.20 20.49 2.68
C VAL A 30 23.33 19.69 3.32
N VAL A 31 24.15 19.05 2.50
CA VAL A 31 25.28 18.23 2.95
C VAL A 31 26.56 19.08 2.97
N ARG A 32 27.29 19.04 4.08
CA ARG A 32 28.58 19.73 4.29
C ARG A 32 29.54 18.79 4.99
N ASP A 33 30.83 19.04 4.88
CA ASP A 33 31.85 18.26 5.58
C ASP A 33 31.64 18.29 7.10
N GLY A 34 31.82 17.13 7.74
CA GLY A 34 31.56 16.97 9.17
C GLY A 34 30.07 16.85 9.55
N LEU A 35 29.14 16.85 8.59
CA LEU A 35 27.73 16.57 8.87
C LEU A 35 27.57 15.12 9.35
N LEU A 36 27.18 14.96 10.62
CA LEU A 36 26.84 13.65 11.16
C LEU A 36 25.64 13.04 10.41
N LEU A 37 25.83 11.87 9.81
CA LEU A 37 24.72 11.15 9.21
C LEU A 37 23.95 10.38 10.29
N ASN A 38 22.64 10.63 10.38
CA ASN A 38 21.73 9.90 11.26
C ASN A 38 20.48 9.46 10.48
N ALA A 39 19.66 8.61 11.11
CA ALA A 39 18.45 8.07 10.49
C ALA A 39 17.48 9.18 10.03
N GLU A 40 17.30 10.22 10.84
CA GLU A 40 16.42 11.35 10.52
C GLU A 40 16.87 12.10 9.25
N ARG A 41 18.15 12.44 9.14
CA ARG A 41 18.72 13.11 7.97
C ARG A 41 18.66 12.23 6.73
N TRP A 42 18.89 10.93 6.90
CA TRP A 42 18.73 9.95 5.82
C TRP A 42 17.29 9.91 5.31
N GLN A 43 16.32 9.81 6.22
CA GLN A 43 14.89 9.84 5.91
C GLN A 43 14.49 11.15 5.22
N GLN A 44 14.95 12.31 5.72
CA GLN A 44 14.69 13.62 5.11
C GLN A 44 15.16 13.67 3.65
N ALA A 45 16.38 13.19 3.37
CA ALA A 45 16.91 13.17 2.01
C ALA A 45 16.08 12.28 1.08
N HIS A 46 15.66 11.09 1.53
CA HIS A 46 14.84 10.17 0.74
C HIS A 46 13.42 10.69 0.53
N GLN A 47 12.83 11.29 1.57
CA GLN A 47 11.52 11.93 1.49
C GLN A 47 11.52 13.09 0.50
N TYR A 48 12.58 13.91 0.46
CA TYR A 48 12.72 14.97 -0.54
C TYR A 48 12.66 14.41 -1.97
N HIS A 49 13.37 13.32 -2.25
CA HIS A 49 13.34 12.67 -3.57
C HIS A 49 11.96 12.11 -3.91
N ARG A 50 11.31 11.44 -2.95
CA ARG A 50 9.94 10.93 -3.09
C ARG A 50 8.95 12.06 -3.40
N GLN A 51 8.96 13.12 -2.61
CA GLN A 51 8.06 14.27 -2.79
C GLN A 51 8.29 14.99 -4.13
N ARG A 52 9.56 15.18 -4.53
CA ARG A 52 9.89 15.79 -5.82
C ARG A 52 9.35 14.97 -6.99
N GLN A 53 9.48 13.64 -6.93
CA GLN A 53 8.95 12.73 -7.95
C GLN A 53 7.42 12.77 -8.00
N ASN A 54 6.78 12.72 -6.83
CA ASN A 54 5.33 12.80 -6.72
C ASN A 54 4.79 14.12 -7.30
N LEU A 55 5.44 15.25 -6.98
CA LEU A 55 5.08 16.56 -7.52
C LEU A 55 5.17 16.60 -9.04
N HIS A 56 6.23 16.02 -9.63
CA HIS A 56 6.37 15.90 -11.07
C HIS A 56 5.22 15.11 -11.69
N TYR A 57 4.86 13.96 -11.10
CA TYR A 57 3.74 13.16 -11.59
C TYR A 57 2.41 13.89 -11.47
N GLN A 58 2.13 14.54 -10.34
CA GLN A 58 0.90 15.30 -10.11
C GLN A 58 0.77 16.51 -11.06
N SER A 59 1.89 17.14 -11.42
CA SER A 59 1.89 18.36 -12.24
C SER A 59 1.62 18.08 -13.73
N LEU A 60 2.09 16.94 -14.23
CA LEU A 60 2.08 16.61 -15.66
C LEU A 60 1.12 15.49 -16.04
N HIS A 61 0.74 14.65 -15.07
CA HIS A 61 -0.02 13.44 -15.31
C HIS A 61 -1.21 13.36 -14.36
N ARG A 62 -2.30 12.76 -14.84
CA ARG A 62 -3.38 12.33 -13.96
C ARG A 62 -3.07 10.95 -13.40
N GLY A 63 -3.59 10.65 -12.21
CA GLY A 63 -3.57 9.29 -11.70
C GLY A 63 -4.26 8.32 -12.67
N GLY A 64 -3.78 7.07 -12.71
CA GLY A 64 -4.29 6.05 -13.61
C GLY A 64 -3.36 4.86 -13.78
N ILE A 65 -3.84 3.87 -14.54
CA ILE A 65 -3.06 2.71 -14.94
C ILE A 65 -2.08 3.15 -16.04
N VAL A 66 -0.78 2.88 -15.82
CA VAL A 66 0.27 3.16 -16.81
C VAL A 66 0.37 1.99 -17.79
N PHE A 67 0.48 0.77 -17.28
CA PHE A 67 0.46 -0.46 -18.07
C PHE A 67 0.06 -1.67 -17.22
N GLY A 68 -0.42 -2.74 -17.86
CA GLY A 68 -0.78 -3.98 -17.18
C GLY A 68 -2.01 -3.82 -16.29
N LEU A 69 -1.99 -4.43 -15.10
CA LEU A 69 -3.09 -4.41 -14.11
C LEU A 69 -4.45 -4.87 -14.66
N GLY A 70 -4.44 -5.64 -15.74
CA GLY A 70 -5.63 -6.27 -16.30
C GLY A 70 -6.24 -7.27 -15.33
N VAL A 71 -7.56 -7.37 -15.33
CA VAL A 71 -8.31 -8.33 -14.51
C VAL A 71 -8.91 -9.38 -15.42
N LYS A 72 -8.68 -10.66 -15.11
CA LYS A 72 -9.29 -11.78 -15.83
C LYS A 72 -9.98 -12.74 -14.88
N ALA A 73 -11.12 -13.29 -15.30
CA ALA A 73 -11.71 -14.43 -14.62
C ALA A 73 -10.82 -15.67 -14.81
N ILE A 74 -10.62 -16.44 -13.75
CA ILE A 74 -9.84 -17.68 -13.78
C ILE A 74 -10.67 -18.84 -13.20
N ALA A 75 -10.25 -20.07 -13.48
CA ALA A 75 -10.74 -21.23 -12.76
C ALA A 75 -10.24 -21.20 -11.30
N PRO A 76 -10.96 -21.85 -10.37
CA PRO A 76 -10.50 -22.01 -8.99
C PRO A 76 -9.10 -22.63 -8.95
N PRO A 77 -8.16 -22.08 -8.15
CA PRO A 77 -6.85 -22.67 -7.97
C PRO A 77 -6.93 -24.11 -7.43
N ASN A 78 -5.99 -24.97 -7.80
CA ASN A 78 -6.03 -26.40 -7.44
C ASN A 78 -6.03 -26.65 -5.92
N ARG A 79 -5.51 -25.72 -5.11
CA ARG A 79 -5.33 -25.81 -3.66
C ARG A 79 -6.38 -25.02 -2.85
N VAL A 80 -7.65 -25.04 -3.27
CA VAL A 80 -8.74 -24.41 -2.50
C VAL A 80 -9.69 -25.47 -1.94
N PRO A 81 -10.31 -25.26 -0.76
CA PRO A 81 -11.31 -26.18 -0.20
C PRO A 81 -12.41 -26.54 -1.21
N ALA A 82 -12.93 -27.77 -1.14
CA ALA A 82 -13.88 -28.31 -2.11
C ALA A 82 -15.11 -27.39 -2.32
N GLN A 83 -15.58 -26.73 -1.25
CA GLN A 83 -16.69 -25.78 -1.28
C GLN A 83 -16.47 -24.58 -2.22
N TYR A 84 -15.22 -24.22 -2.56
CA TYR A 84 -14.90 -23.08 -3.44
C TYR A 84 -14.45 -23.50 -4.86
N ARG A 85 -14.33 -24.81 -5.11
CA ARG A 85 -13.80 -25.36 -6.37
C ARG A 85 -14.81 -25.42 -7.50
N GLN A 86 -16.10 -25.24 -7.18
CA GLN A 86 -17.20 -25.21 -8.16
C GLN A 86 -17.65 -23.78 -8.50
N GLU A 87 -17.09 -22.78 -7.83
CA GLU A 87 -17.52 -21.39 -7.95
C GLU A 87 -16.73 -20.62 -9.02
N LYS A 88 -17.43 -19.99 -9.97
CA LYS A 88 -16.82 -19.13 -11.01
C LYS A 88 -16.55 -17.70 -10.51
N ARG A 89 -15.94 -17.56 -9.33
CA ARG A 89 -15.75 -16.27 -8.63
C ARG A 89 -14.29 -15.87 -8.42
N TRP A 90 -13.40 -16.46 -9.20
CA TRP A 90 -11.97 -16.24 -9.09
C TRP A 90 -11.51 -15.26 -10.15
N LEU A 91 -10.77 -14.25 -9.71
CA LEU A 91 -10.19 -13.21 -10.53
C LEU A 91 -8.67 -13.25 -10.38
N ARG A 92 -7.96 -12.94 -11.45
CA ARG A 92 -6.51 -12.72 -11.44
C ARG A 92 -6.22 -11.30 -11.88
N ILE A 93 -5.56 -10.54 -11.00
CA ILE A 93 -4.95 -9.26 -11.34
C ILE A 93 -3.58 -9.57 -11.98
N GLN A 94 -3.35 -9.04 -13.17
CA GLN A 94 -2.07 -9.18 -13.87
C GLN A 94 -1.03 -8.18 -13.35
N PRO A 95 0.27 -8.51 -13.44
CA PRO A 95 1.34 -7.56 -13.14
C PRO A 95 1.18 -6.25 -13.91
N GLY A 96 1.66 -5.15 -13.32
CA GLY A 96 1.58 -3.84 -13.94
C GLY A 96 1.86 -2.71 -12.97
N MET A 97 1.62 -1.49 -13.46
CA MET A 97 1.89 -0.26 -12.74
C MET A 97 0.75 0.73 -12.90
N ALA A 98 0.43 1.42 -11.81
CA ALA A 98 -0.42 2.60 -11.80
C ALA A 98 0.27 3.72 -11.01
N ILE A 99 -0.24 4.94 -11.18
CA ILE A 99 0.12 6.10 -10.37
C ILE A 99 -1.17 6.60 -9.72
N ASP A 100 -1.16 6.83 -8.41
CA ASP A 100 -2.33 7.39 -7.72
C ASP A 100 -2.43 8.92 -7.90
N ASN A 101 -3.50 9.52 -7.37
CA ASN A 101 -3.72 10.97 -7.48
C ASN A 101 -2.70 11.82 -6.71
N TYR A 102 -1.87 11.20 -5.86
CA TYR A 102 -0.80 11.84 -5.12
C TYR A 102 0.58 11.55 -5.73
N GLY A 103 0.63 10.98 -6.95
CA GLY A 103 1.88 10.68 -7.64
C GLY A 103 2.63 9.47 -7.08
N ASN A 104 2.02 8.69 -6.17
CA ASN A 104 2.65 7.49 -5.65
C ASN A 104 2.54 6.35 -6.68
N PRO A 105 3.65 5.65 -6.96
CA PRO A 105 3.62 4.48 -7.83
C PRO A 105 3.02 3.27 -7.10
N ILE A 106 2.07 2.61 -7.73
CA ILE A 106 1.49 1.34 -7.31
C ILE A 106 2.04 0.28 -8.27
N ILE A 107 2.84 -0.66 -7.75
CA ILE A 107 3.51 -1.69 -8.54
C ILE A 107 3.02 -3.06 -8.10
N VAL A 108 2.49 -3.82 -9.05
CA VAL A 108 2.14 -5.23 -8.87
C VAL A 108 3.14 -6.04 -9.70
N THR A 109 4.10 -6.68 -9.03
CA THR A 109 5.19 -7.43 -9.67
C THR A 109 4.75 -8.84 -10.10
N GLU A 110 3.83 -9.44 -9.36
CA GLU A 110 3.35 -10.81 -9.58
C GLU A 110 1.83 -10.84 -9.68
N ALA A 111 1.29 -11.86 -10.35
CA ALA A 111 -0.15 -12.01 -10.49
C ALA A 111 -0.80 -12.32 -9.14
N ILE A 112 -1.92 -11.66 -8.84
CA ILE A 112 -2.65 -11.83 -7.59
C ILE A 112 -4.00 -12.48 -7.88
N ASP A 113 -4.25 -13.63 -7.26
CA ASP A 113 -5.52 -14.34 -7.34
C ASP A 113 -6.44 -13.93 -6.18
N LEU A 114 -7.66 -13.54 -6.50
CA LEU A 114 -8.66 -13.07 -5.53
C LEU A 114 -9.98 -13.79 -5.77
N ARG A 115 -10.70 -14.08 -4.69
CA ARG A 115 -12.06 -14.63 -4.74
C ARG A 115 -13.07 -13.57 -4.32
N LEU A 116 -14.11 -13.36 -5.11
CA LEU A 116 -15.23 -12.52 -4.70
C LEU A 116 -16.07 -13.24 -3.64
N THR A 117 -16.24 -12.63 -2.47
CA THR A 117 -17.08 -13.15 -1.39
C THR A 117 -18.57 -12.98 -1.69
N ALA A 118 -18.94 -11.85 -2.30
CA ALA A 118 -20.31 -11.52 -2.67
C ALA A 118 -20.81 -12.32 -3.89
N TYR A 119 -22.14 -12.43 -4.02
CA TYR A 119 -22.83 -13.04 -5.16
C TYR A 119 -23.69 -11.98 -5.86
N PRO A 120 -23.09 -11.05 -6.61
CA PRO A 120 -23.85 -10.02 -7.29
C PRO A 120 -24.70 -10.67 -8.40
N GLN A 121 -26.03 -10.52 -8.35
CA GLN A 121 -26.93 -11.06 -9.37
C GLN A 121 -26.81 -10.35 -10.74
N SER A 122 -26.19 -9.17 -10.76
CA SER A 122 -25.61 -8.49 -11.93
C SER A 122 -25.16 -7.13 -11.41
N ALA A 123 -23.90 -6.99 -11.01
CA ALA A 123 -23.39 -5.72 -10.47
C ALA A 123 -22.01 -5.42 -11.03
N MET A 124 -21.73 -4.12 -11.19
CA MET A 124 -20.37 -3.66 -11.44
C MET A 124 -19.58 -3.81 -10.14
N VAL A 125 -18.48 -4.56 -10.18
CA VAL A 125 -17.55 -4.72 -9.07
C VAL A 125 -16.28 -3.92 -9.37
N TYR A 126 -15.96 -2.97 -8.50
CA TYR A 126 -14.71 -2.22 -8.57
C TYR A 126 -13.65 -2.89 -7.69
N LEU A 127 -12.51 -3.24 -8.28
CA LEU A 127 -11.32 -3.64 -7.53
C LEU A 127 -10.45 -2.39 -7.31
N VAL A 128 -10.09 -2.13 -6.06
CA VAL A 128 -9.29 -0.97 -5.69
C VAL A 128 -7.91 -1.44 -5.24
N ILE A 129 -6.88 -0.94 -5.92
CA ILE A 129 -5.49 -1.09 -5.50
C ILE A 129 -5.05 0.25 -4.94
N ARG A 130 -4.46 0.25 -3.74
CA ARG A 130 -3.99 1.46 -3.07
C ARG A 130 -2.50 1.38 -2.80
N TYR A 131 -1.83 2.52 -2.93
CA TYR A 131 -0.48 2.67 -2.41
C TYR A 131 -0.48 2.53 -0.89
N VAL A 132 0.52 1.82 -0.37
CA VAL A 132 0.82 1.75 1.06
C VAL A 132 2.27 2.17 1.23
N ASP A 133 2.51 3.15 2.09
CA ASP A 133 3.87 3.59 2.38
C ASP A 133 4.68 2.41 2.94
N PRO A 134 5.87 2.09 2.38
CA PRO A 134 6.73 1.03 2.90
C PRO A 134 7.01 1.15 4.40
N ASP A 135 7.14 2.37 4.91
CA ASP A 135 7.38 2.62 6.33
C ASP A 135 6.19 2.17 7.22
N ASN A 136 4.99 2.03 6.63
CA ASN A 136 3.80 1.50 7.29
C ASN A 136 3.61 -0.01 7.07
N LEU A 137 4.37 -0.65 6.18
CA LEU A 137 4.28 -2.10 5.93
C LEU A 137 4.95 -2.93 7.02
N GLU A 138 5.99 -2.41 7.66
CA GLU A 138 6.69 -3.10 8.76
C GLU A 138 5.78 -3.34 9.96
N LEU A 139 4.92 -2.36 10.28
CA LEU A 139 3.96 -2.45 11.38
C LEU A 139 2.94 -3.58 11.21
N VAL A 140 2.52 -3.87 9.97
CA VAL A 140 1.54 -4.93 9.65
C VAL A 140 2.18 -6.32 9.71
N ARG A 141 3.47 -6.44 9.38
CA ARG A 141 4.20 -7.72 9.47
C ARG A 141 4.49 -8.09 10.93
N GLU A 142 4.75 -7.12 11.79
CA GLU A 142 4.90 -7.36 13.23
C GLU A 142 3.60 -7.80 13.90
N THR A 143 2.46 -7.20 13.54
CA THR A 143 1.14 -7.63 14.05
C THR A 143 0.69 -8.98 13.47
N ALA A 144 0.98 -9.25 12.19
CA ALA A 144 0.70 -10.55 11.58
C ALA A 144 1.59 -11.67 12.16
N GLY A 145 2.87 -11.40 12.44
CA GLY A 145 3.77 -12.34 13.10
C GLY A 145 3.36 -12.63 14.55
N ALA A 146 2.91 -11.62 15.29
CA ALA A 146 2.36 -11.80 16.63
C ALA A 146 1.09 -12.67 16.64
N THR A 147 0.21 -12.49 15.64
CA THR A 147 -1.02 -13.29 15.51
C THR A 147 -0.72 -14.75 15.11
N GLN A 148 0.28 -14.99 14.25
CA GLN A 148 0.73 -16.33 13.89
C GLN A 148 1.35 -17.07 15.09
N THR A 149 2.16 -16.38 15.89
CA THR A 149 2.82 -16.97 17.07
C THR A 149 1.82 -17.39 18.14
N ILE A 150 0.75 -16.61 18.34
CA ILE A 150 -0.33 -16.95 19.29
C ILE A 150 -1.15 -18.15 18.81
N THR A 151 -1.31 -18.33 17.49
CA THR A 151 -2.08 -19.45 16.93
C THR A 151 -1.30 -20.77 17.02
N GLU A 152 0.02 -20.78 16.78
CA GLU A 152 0.85 -21.98 16.93
C GLU A 152 1.00 -22.46 18.38
N LEU A 153 1.06 -21.53 19.34
CA LEU A 153 1.15 -21.89 20.77
C LEU A 153 -0.16 -22.47 21.33
N ALA A 154 -1.31 -22.18 20.72
CA ALA A 154 -2.60 -22.74 21.11
C ALA A 154 -2.82 -24.18 20.58
N GLU A 155 -2.21 -24.54 19.45
CA GLU A 155 -2.30 -25.88 18.86
C GLU A 155 -1.30 -26.89 19.45
N SER A 156 -0.24 -26.43 20.12
CA SER A 156 0.74 -27.29 20.80
C SER A 156 0.34 -27.74 22.22
N ARG A 157 -0.89 -27.44 22.68
CA ARG A 157 -1.36 -27.75 24.05
C ARG A 157 -2.67 -28.55 24.11
N ILE A 158 -3.06 -29.22 23.02
CA ILE A 158 -4.16 -30.19 23.00
C ILE A 158 -3.60 -31.56 22.63
#